data_AF-A0AAV5N7A0-F1
#
_entry.id   AF-A0AAV5N7A0-F1
#
_cell.length_a   1.000
_cell.length_b   1.000
_cell.length_c   1.000
_cell.angle_alpha   90.00
_cell.angle_beta   90.00
_cell.angle_gamma   90.00
#
_symmetry.space_group_name_H-M   'P 1'
#
loop_
_entity.id
_entity.type
_entity.pdbx_description
1 polymer ?
#
loop_
_entity_poly.entity_id
_entity_poly.type
_entity_poly.pdbx_seq_one_letter_code
_entity_poly.pdbx_strand_id
1 'polypeptide(L)'
;MAKKFQALIPALFPEEEAQFWQRLFDSAPLSIFISQLILVFREEQRYLPREAAPLFEEAARCSHLDAAYREITPEYRIERCEFSPCPHPSKELKEAGYRHLQEREREEDRAIPFEEYDIEVFLDEEADVARLDFLPKIPPGLSWMDIGMGGPGMTIYITLTQHDLIQYWGYR
;
A
#
# COMPACT_ATOMS: atom_id res chain seq x y z
N MET A 1 -20.30 -15.47 -5.32
CA MET A 1 -19.53 -14.27 -5.69
C MET A 1 -20.24 -12.99 -5.25
N ALA A 2 -21.40 -12.65 -5.80
CA ALA A 2 -22.10 -11.38 -5.52
C ALA A 2 -22.24 -11.03 -4.03
N LYS A 3 -22.71 -11.96 -3.18
CA LYS A 3 -22.84 -11.74 -1.72
C LYS A 3 -21.52 -11.48 -0.99
N LYS A 4 -20.42 -12.09 -1.46
CA LYS A 4 -19.07 -11.87 -0.88
C LYS A 4 -18.52 -10.51 -1.31
N PHE A 5 -18.76 -10.12 -2.56
CA PHE A 5 -18.33 -8.82 -3.08
C PHE A 5 -19.10 -7.66 -2.45
N GLN A 6 -20.41 -7.82 -2.27
CA GLN A 6 -21.26 -6.84 -1.59
C GLN A 6 -20.78 -6.51 -0.18
N ALA A 7 -20.28 -7.52 0.55
CA ALA A 7 -19.74 -7.33 1.89
C ALA A 7 -18.43 -6.51 1.93
N LEU A 8 -17.76 -6.33 0.78
CA LEU A 8 -16.55 -5.51 0.70
C LEU A 8 -16.85 -4.02 0.51
N ILE A 9 -18.03 -3.64 0.00
CA ILE A 9 -18.34 -2.24 -0.31
C ILE A 9 -18.12 -1.32 0.91
N PRO A 10 -18.56 -1.66 2.14
CA PRO A 10 -18.30 -0.82 3.32
C PRO A 10 -16.83 -0.76 3.75
N ALA A 11 -15.99 -1.71 3.31
CA ALA A 11 -14.55 -1.72 3.59
C ALA A 11 -13.74 -0.95 2.54
N LEU A 12 -14.30 -0.78 1.33
CA LEU A 12 -13.66 -0.06 0.23
C LEU A 12 -13.99 1.44 0.23
N PHE A 13 -15.10 1.83 0.87
CA PHE A 13 -15.66 3.16 0.77
C PHE A 13 -16.06 3.70 2.14
N PRO A 14 -15.84 5.00 2.42
CA PRO A 14 -16.43 5.68 3.57
C PRO A 14 -17.95 5.51 3.61
N GLU A 15 -18.56 5.59 4.81
CA GLU A 15 -20.00 5.37 5.01
C GLU A 15 -20.88 6.24 4.09
N GLU A 16 -20.44 7.48 3.86
CA GLU A 16 -21.10 8.48 3.02
C GLU A 16 -21.18 8.04 1.54
N GLU A 17 -20.18 7.31 1.06
CA GLU A 17 -20.11 6.80 -0.31
C GLU A 17 -20.65 5.37 -0.43
N ALA A 18 -20.56 4.58 0.63
CA ALA A 18 -20.93 3.16 0.62
C ALA A 18 -22.37 2.95 0.14
N GLN A 19 -23.30 3.83 0.51
CA GLN A 19 -24.70 3.77 0.03
C GLN A 19 -24.85 4.01 -1.48
N PHE A 20 -24.00 4.84 -2.08
CA PHE A 20 -24.01 5.05 -3.53
C PHE A 20 -23.50 3.80 -4.24
N TRP A 21 -22.34 3.27 -3.82
CA TRP A 21 -21.75 2.06 -4.41
C TRP A 21 -22.62 0.83 -4.23
N GLN A 22 -23.29 0.71 -3.09
CA GLN A 22 -24.25 -0.36 -2.84
C GLN A 22 -25.42 -0.30 -3.84
N ARG A 23 -26.01 0.89 -4.02
CA ARG A 23 -27.08 1.07 -5.01
C ARG A 23 -26.61 0.77 -6.43
N LEU A 24 -25.40 1.17 -6.80
CA LEU A 24 -24.84 0.87 -8.12
C LEU A 24 -24.67 -0.64 -8.31
N PHE A 25 -24.13 -1.35 -7.31
CA PHE A 25 -23.98 -2.81 -7.34
C PHE A 25 -25.32 -3.53 -7.50
N ASP A 26 -26.36 -3.05 -6.82
CA ASP A 26 -27.68 -3.69 -6.85
C ASP A 26 -28.46 -3.42 -8.13
N SER A 27 -28.15 -2.33 -8.85
CA SER A 27 -28.93 -1.84 -9.99
C SER A 27 -28.24 -1.95 -11.35
N ALA A 28 -26.92 -2.09 -11.39
CA ALA A 28 -26.15 -2.15 -12.63
C ALA A 28 -25.63 -3.57 -12.94
N PRO A 29 -25.37 -3.89 -14.22
CA PRO A 29 -24.60 -5.09 -14.56
C PRO A 29 -23.23 -5.08 -13.87
N LEU A 30 -22.75 -6.26 -13.47
CA LEU A 30 -21.46 -6.41 -12.78
C LEU A 30 -20.32 -5.73 -13.55
N SER A 31 -20.28 -5.83 -14.88
CA SER A 31 -19.26 -5.19 -15.70
C SER A 31 -19.25 -3.66 -15.60
N ILE A 32 -20.42 -3.03 -15.51
CA ILE A 32 -20.53 -1.57 -15.32
C ILE A 32 -20.01 -1.19 -13.95
N PHE A 33 -20.48 -1.90 -12.91
CA PHE A 33 -20.04 -1.63 -11.55
C PHE A 33 -18.52 -1.81 -11.38
N ILE A 34 -17.95 -2.91 -11.88
CA ILE A 34 -16.51 -3.18 -11.83
C ILE A 34 -15.72 -2.14 -12.64
N SER A 35 -16.22 -1.74 -13.82
CA SER A 35 -15.58 -0.67 -14.59
C SER A 35 -15.55 0.66 -13.84
N GLN A 36 -16.63 1.02 -13.13
CA GLN A 36 -16.68 2.25 -12.34
C GLN A 36 -15.73 2.19 -11.14
N LEU A 37 -15.67 1.04 -10.46
CA LEU A 37 -14.72 0.86 -9.37
C LEU A 37 -13.28 1.00 -9.88
N ILE A 38 -12.91 0.32 -10.97
CA ILE A 38 -11.54 0.44 -11.55
C ILE A 38 -11.22 1.90 -11.87
N LEU A 39 -12.16 2.63 -12.43
CA LEU A 39 -11.99 4.03 -12.78
C LEU A 39 -11.70 4.88 -11.54
N VAL A 40 -12.45 4.66 -10.45
CA VAL A 40 -12.26 5.37 -9.17
C VAL A 40 -10.95 4.99 -8.49
N PHE A 41 -10.59 3.70 -8.42
CA PHE A 41 -9.29 3.28 -7.89
C PHE A 41 -8.12 3.89 -8.66
N ARG A 42 -8.27 4.07 -9.97
CA ARG A 42 -7.25 4.68 -10.82
C ARG A 42 -7.19 6.20 -10.71
N GLU A 43 -8.32 6.89 -10.83
CA GLU A 43 -8.38 8.35 -10.90
C GLU A 43 -8.20 9.00 -9.53
N GLU A 44 -8.77 8.38 -8.50
CA GLU A 44 -8.64 8.86 -7.12
C GLU A 44 -7.51 8.16 -6.37
N GLN A 45 -6.76 7.30 -7.06
CA GLN A 45 -5.55 6.71 -6.49
C GLN A 45 -5.81 5.99 -5.16
N ARG A 46 -6.99 5.41 -5.03
CA ARG A 46 -7.39 4.70 -3.82
C ARG A 46 -6.61 3.39 -3.69
N TYR A 47 -6.33 3.01 -2.46
CA TYR A 47 -5.70 1.72 -2.19
C TYR A 47 -6.75 0.61 -2.20
N LEU A 48 -6.52 -0.45 -2.98
CA LEU A 48 -7.34 -1.65 -2.94
C LEU A 48 -6.84 -2.55 -1.79
N PRO A 49 -7.63 -2.76 -0.72
CA PRO A 49 -7.24 -3.63 0.38
C PRO A 49 -6.91 -5.04 -0.10
N ARG A 50 -5.88 -5.64 0.50
CA ARG A 50 -5.39 -6.98 0.13
C ARG A 50 -6.47 -8.05 0.27
N GLU A 51 -7.38 -7.88 1.23
CA GLU A 51 -8.51 -8.78 1.48
C GLU A 51 -9.55 -8.70 0.35
N ALA A 52 -9.67 -7.53 -0.30
CA ALA A 52 -10.58 -7.31 -1.40
C ALA A 52 -10.00 -7.73 -2.76
N ALA A 53 -8.67 -7.73 -2.90
CA ALA A 53 -7.99 -7.98 -4.17
C ALA A 53 -8.41 -9.30 -4.87
N PRO A 54 -8.47 -10.48 -4.21
CA PRO A 54 -8.84 -11.72 -4.90
C PRO A 54 -10.28 -11.72 -5.42
N LEU A 55 -11.20 -11.11 -4.66
CA LEU A 55 -12.60 -11.02 -5.06
C LEU A 55 -12.77 -10.05 -6.23
N PHE A 56 -11.97 -9.00 -6.27
CA PHE A 56 -12.03 -7.99 -7.32
C PHE A 56 -11.37 -8.46 -8.61
N GLU A 57 -10.26 -9.18 -8.51
CA GLU A 57 -9.64 -9.90 -9.63
C GLU A 57 -10.61 -10.89 -10.26
N GLU A 58 -11.30 -11.70 -9.44
CA GLU A 58 -12.28 -12.67 -9.93
C GLU A 58 -13.44 -11.98 -10.66
N ALA A 59 -13.98 -10.90 -10.09
CA ALA A 59 -15.08 -10.12 -10.68
C ALA A 59 -14.67 -9.40 -11.98
N ALA A 60 -13.46 -8.85 -12.04
CA ALA A 60 -12.87 -8.25 -13.23
C ALA A 60 -12.70 -9.28 -14.34
N ARG A 61 -12.17 -10.47 -14.04
CA ARG A 61 -12.04 -11.56 -15.00
C ARG A 61 -13.40 -12.02 -15.55
N CYS A 62 -14.41 -12.18 -14.68
CA CYS A 62 -15.77 -12.52 -15.11
C CYS A 62 -16.44 -11.44 -15.98
N SER A 63 -15.96 -10.21 -15.85
CA SER A 63 -16.45 -9.05 -16.62
C SER A 63 -15.58 -8.72 -17.83
N HIS A 64 -14.54 -9.52 -18.12
CA HIS A 64 -13.55 -9.25 -19.18
C HIS A 64 -12.81 -7.91 -19.01
N LEU A 65 -12.52 -7.54 -17.77
CA LEU A 65 -11.83 -6.30 -17.36
C LEU A 65 -10.48 -6.60 -16.67
N ASP A 66 -9.88 -7.77 -16.92
CA ASP A 66 -8.64 -8.18 -16.27
C ASP A 66 -7.45 -7.26 -16.60
N ALA A 67 -7.36 -6.79 -17.84
CA ALA A 67 -6.32 -5.85 -18.25
C ALA A 67 -6.44 -4.53 -17.47
N ALA A 68 -7.65 -3.96 -17.38
CA ALA A 68 -7.91 -2.72 -16.66
C ALA A 68 -7.72 -2.87 -15.15
N TYR A 69 -8.05 -4.04 -14.59
CA TYR A 69 -7.78 -4.35 -13.19
C TYR A 69 -6.29 -4.37 -12.86
N ARG A 70 -5.44 -4.92 -13.75
CA ARG A 70 -3.98 -4.91 -13.53
C ARG A 70 -3.41 -3.51 -13.40
N GLU A 71 -3.98 -2.53 -14.10
CA GLU A 71 -3.55 -1.12 -14.05
C GLU A 71 -3.84 -0.42 -12.71
N ILE A 72 -4.62 -1.02 -11.80
CA ILE A 72 -4.90 -0.45 -10.48
C ILE A 72 -4.23 -1.22 -9.33
N THR A 73 -3.37 -2.19 -9.67
CA THR A 73 -2.68 -2.98 -8.65
C THR A 73 -1.59 -2.17 -7.95
N PRO A 74 -1.30 -2.46 -6.67
CA PRO A 74 -0.18 -1.88 -5.95
C PRO A 74 1.14 -1.91 -6.74
N GLU A 75 1.43 -3.05 -7.39
CA GLU A 75 2.64 -3.26 -8.17
C GLU A 75 2.72 -2.31 -9.36
N TYR A 76 1.63 -2.17 -10.11
CA TYR A 76 1.58 -1.29 -11.27
C TYR A 76 1.74 0.19 -10.87
N ARG A 77 1.19 0.59 -9.72
CA ARG A 77 1.37 1.95 -9.19
C ARG A 77 2.85 2.21 -8.89
N ILE A 78 3.51 1.30 -8.20
CA ILE A 78 4.95 1.40 -7.88
C ILE A 78 5.81 1.43 -9.15
N GLU A 79 5.51 0.57 -10.14
CA GLU A 79 6.25 0.52 -11.42
C GLU A 79 6.20 1.83 -12.23
N ARG A 80 5.20 2.68 -11.99
CA ARG A 80 5.02 3.97 -12.66
C ARG A 80 5.44 5.18 -11.83
N CYS A 81 5.89 4.98 -10.59
CA CYS A 81 6.29 6.08 -9.72
C CYS A 81 7.62 6.71 -10.16
N GLU A 82 7.69 8.03 -10.17
CA GLU A 82 8.90 8.82 -10.37
C GLU A 82 9.40 9.38 -9.02
N PHE A 83 10.06 8.50 -8.25
CA PHE A 83 10.52 8.82 -6.91
C PHE A 83 11.57 9.94 -6.86
N SER A 84 11.26 10.99 -6.11
CA SER A 84 12.18 12.10 -5.82
C SER A 84 12.59 12.10 -4.33
N PRO A 85 13.88 12.33 -4.00
CA PRO A 85 14.31 12.40 -2.61
C PRO A 85 13.59 13.51 -1.83
N CYS A 86 13.11 13.21 -0.64
CA CYS A 86 12.54 14.19 0.29
C CYS A 86 13.55 14.48 1.40
N PRO A 87 14.24 15.65 1.38
CA PRO A 87 15.26 15.97 2.38
C PRO A 87 14.66 16.28 3.76
N HIS A 88 13.38 16.64 3.82
CA HIS A 88 12.69 17.05 5.04
C HIS A 88 11.33 16.35 5.20
N PRO A 89 11.31 15.00 5.32
CA PRO A 89 10.06 14.27 5.44
C PRO A 89 9.40 14.55 6.79
N SER A 90 8.07 14.56 6.80
CA SER A 90 7.31 14.76 8.03
C SER A 90 7.61 13.64 9.03
N LYS A 91 7.57 13.97 10.34
CA LYS A 91 7.74 12.96 11.39
C LYS A 91 6.61 11.92 11.33
N GLU A 92 5.39 12.38 11.07
CA GLU A 92 4.19 11.56 10.93
C GLU A 92 4.34 10.48 9.85
N LEU A 93 4.83 10.84 8.66
CA LEU A 93 5.03 9.91 7.55
C LEU A 93 6.02 8.80 7.94
N LYS A 94 7.13 9.17 8.60
CA LYS A 94 8.14 8.22 9.08
C LYS A 94 7.59 7.30 10.17
N GLU A 95 6.84 7.85 11.13
CA GLU A 95 6.20 7.08 12.19
C GLU A 95 5.14 6.11 11.64
N ALA A 96 4.42 6.51 10.60
CA ALA A 96 3.45 5.65 9.94
C ALA A 96 4.14 4.47 9.23
N GLY A 97 5.22 4.72 8.49
CA GLY A 97 6.05 3.65 7.93
C GLY A 97 6.58 2.69 9.00
N TYR A 98 7.11 3.23 10.10
CA TYR A 98 7.62 2.42 11.21
C TYR A 98 6.55 1.57 11.89
N ARG A 99 5.29 2.04 11.93
CA ARG A 99 4.18 1.21 12.42
C ARG A 99 3.96 -0.03 11.56
N HIS A 100 3.96 0.15 10.24
CA HIS A 100 3.84 -0.97 9.30
C HIS A 100 5.03 -1.93 9.40
N LEU A 101 6.23 -1.40 9.64
CA LEU A 101 7.42 -2.20 9.95
C LEU A 101 7.16 -3.13 11.15
N GLN A 102 6.69 -2.54 12.25
CA GLN A 102 6.44 -3.25 13.50
C GLN A 102 5.33 -4.31 13.40
N GLU A 103 4.42 -4.20 12.44
CA GLU A 103 3.33 -5.17 12.25
C GLU A 103 3.71 -6.34 11.33
N ARG A 104 4.72 -6.17 10.46
CA ARG A 104 4.97 -7.08 9.33
C ARG A 104 6.29 -7.83 9.39
N GLU A 105 7.24 -7.37 10.20
CA GLU A 105 8.58 -7.94 10.22
C GLU A 105 8.81 -9.05 11.25
N ARG A 106 10.02 -9.65 11.17
CA ARG A 106 10.50 -10.66 12.11
C ARG A 106 10.73 -10.05 13.49
N GLU A 107 10.94 -10.89 14.50
CA GLU A 107 11.16 -10.38 15.87
C GLU A 107 12.43 -9.52 15.97
N GLU A 108 13.46 -9.83 15.19
CA GLU A 108 14.76 -9.17 15.19
C GLU A 108 14.69 -7.74 14.65
N ASP A 109 13.87 -7.49 13.64
CA ASP A 109 13.72 -6.16 13.04
C ASP A 109 12.80 -5.27 13.90
N ARG A 110 11.80 -5.88 14.55
CA ARG A 110 10.93 -5.23 15.57
C ARG A 110 11.69 -4.78 16.81
N ALA A 111 12.83 -5.40 17.10
CA ALA A 111 13.65 -5.08 18.25
C ALA A 111 14.40 -3.74 18.11
N ILE A 112 14.53 -3.18 16.91
CA ILE A 112 15.22 -1.91 16.69
C ILE A 112 14.26 -0.74 16.98
N PRO A 113 14.60 0.18 17.91
CA PRO A 113 13.83 1.40 18.15
C PRO A 113 13.80 2.34 16.94
N PHE A 114 12.74 3.14 16.81
CA PHE A 114 12.59 4.11 15.72
C PHE A 114 13.80 5.06 15.57
N GLU A 115 14.37 5.49 16.70
CA GLU A 115 15.51 6.41 16.74
C GLU A 115 16.82 5.80 16.23
N GLU A 116 16.89 4.46 16.18
CA GLU A 116 18.04 3.69 15.72
C GLU A 116 17.97 3.39 14.21
N TYR A 117 17.02 3.98 13.50
CA TYR A 117 16.96 3.97 12.04
C TYR A 117 17.43 5.29 11.44
N ASP A 118 18.25 5.19 10.40
CA ASP A 118 18.36 6.23 9.37
C ASP A 118 17.27 5.94 8.33
N ILE A 119 16.39 6.93 8.11
CA ILE A 119 15.22 6.77 7.25
C ILE A 119 15.35 7.68 6.04
N GLU A 120 15.57 7.06 4.88
CA GLU A 120 15.55 7.77 3.59
C GLU A 120 14.12 7.76 3.05
N VAL A 121 13.64 8.91 2.59
CA VAL A 121 12.27 9.06 2.09
C VAL A 121 12.30 9.59 0.67
N PHE A 122 11.54 8.94 -0.20
CA PHE A 122 11.32 9.36 -1.57
C PHE A 122 9.82 9.46 -1.82
N LEU A 123 9.39 10.49 -2.53
CA LEU A 123 7.98 10.77 -2.76
C LEU A 123 7.69 10.78 -4.25
N ASP A 124 6.49 10.34 -4.59
CA ASP A 124 5.78 10.67 -5.81
C ASP A 124 4.42 11.23 -5.40
N GLU A 125 4.29 12.56 -5.45
CA GLU A 125 3.05 13.25 -5.10
C GLU A 125 1.96 13.02 -6.14
N GLU A 126 2.34 12.79 -7.41
CA GLU A 126 1.38 12.55 -8.49
C GLU A 126 0.77 11.16 -8.38
N ALA A 127 1.50 10.16 -7.88
CA ALA A 127 1.02 8.79 -7.70
C ALA A 127 0.48 8.47 -6.28
N ASP A 128 0.56 9.45 -5.36
CA ASP A 128 0.24 9.32 -3.95
C ASP A 128 1.05 8.20 -3.28
N VAL A 129 2.38 8.17 -3.50
CA VAL A 129 3.26 7.12 -2.97
C VAL A 129 4.47 7.71 -2.24
N ALA A 130 4.72 7.24 -1.02
CA ALA A 130 5.99 7.36 -0.34
C ALA A 130 6.74 6.03 -0.35
N ARG A 131 8.02 6.07 -0.72
CA ARG A 131 8.98 5.02 -0.42
C ARG A 131 9.80 5.44 0.80
N LEU A 132 9.84 4.59 1.81
CA LEU A 132 10.64 4.77 3.01
C LEU A 132 11.62 3.61 3.14
N ASP A 133 12.91 3.92 3.10
CA ASP A 133 13.96 2.95 3.36
C ASP A 133 14.41 3.09 4.82
N PHE A 134 14.11 2.06 5.62
CA PHE A 134 14.51 1.94 7.02
C PHE A 134 15.85 1.22 7.09
N LEU A 135 16.91 1.97 7.39
CA LEU A 135 18.28 1.47 7.49
C LEU A 135 18.71 1.50 8.96
N PRO A 136 18.95 0.34 9.61
CA PRO A 136 19.46 0.32 10.98
C PRO A 136 20.78 1.08 11.05
N LYS A 137 20.95 1.91 12.08
CA LYS A 137 22.23 2.58 12.35
C LYS A 137 23.27 1.53 12.69
N ILE A 138 24.31 1.46 11.86
CA ILE A 138 25.41 0.51 12.07
C ILE A 138 26.55 1.26 12.77
N PRO A 139 26.97 0.82 13.97
CA PRO A 139 28.12 1.42 14.65
C PRO A 139 29.39 1.34 13.78
N PRO A 140 30.30 2.33 13.89
CA PRO A 140 31.53 2.33 13.12
C PRO A 140 32.33 1.03 13.30
N GLY A 141 32.67 0.37 12.19
CA GLY A 141 33.47 -0.85 12.18
C GLY A 141 32.68 -2.16 12.32
N LEU A 142 31.34 -2.10 12.37
CA LEU A 142 30.48 -3.28 12.30
C LEU A 142 29.79 -3.39 10.94
N SER A 143 29.38 -4.61 10.58
CA SER A 143 28.42 -4.89 9.51
C SER A 143 27.03 -5.10 10.10
N TRP A 144 25.99 -4.96 9.26
CA TRP A 144 24.64 -5.41 9.62
C TRP A 144 24.58 -6.93 9.88
N MET A 145 25.55 -7.70 9.40
CA MET A 145 25.68 -9.13 9.73
C MET A 145 26.20 -9.37 11.16
N ASP A 146 26.84 -8.36 11.77
CA ASP A 146 27.47 -8.47 13.09
C ASP A 146 26.57 -7.95 14.22
N ILE A 147 25.47 -7.26 13.88
CA ILE A 147 24.47 -6.81 14.84
C ILE A 147 23.51 -7.96 15.15
N GLY A 148 23.31 -8.26 16.44
CA GLY A 148 22.41 -9.34 16.90
C GLY A 148 20.92 -8.99 16.78
N MET A 149 20.59 -7.80 16.30
CA MET A 149 19.24 -7.28 16.09
C MET A 149 19.20 -6.48 14.80
N GLY A 150 18.14 -6.64 14.01
CA GLY A 150 17.99 -6.01 12.71
C GLY A 150 18.67 -6.73 11.55
N GLY A 151 17.94 -6.87 10.45
CA GLY A 151 18.49 -7.25 9.15
C GLY A 151 19.17 -6.08 8.41
N PRO A 152 19.41 -6.22 7.10
CA PRO A 152 19.97 -5.14 6.28
C PRO A 152 19.03 -3.93 6.07
N GLY A 153 17.88 -3.91 6.76
CA GLY A 153 16.82 -2.91 6.67
C GLY A 153 15.59 -3.38 5.91
N MET A 154 14.69 -2.45 5.62
CA MET A 154 13.50 -2.71 4.82
C MET A 154 13.06 -1.46 4.05
N THR A 155 12.52 -1.69 2.86
CA THR A 155 11.78 -0.66 2.11
C THR A 155 10.28 -0.84 2.30
N ILE A 156 9.59 0.24 2.64
CA ILE A 156 8.14 0.32 2.75
C ILE A 156 7.61 1.29 1.70
N TYR A 157 6.53 0.90 1.04
CA TYR A 157 5.73 1.76 0.18
C TYR A 157 4.38 2.00 0.86
N ILE A 158 4.06 3.27 1.14
CA ILE A 158 2.76 3.67 1.71
C ILE A 158 2.13 4.81 0.90
N THR A 159 0.83 5.01 1.03
CA THR A 159 0.16 6.20 0.47
C THR A 159 0.57 7.48 1.23
N LEU A 160 0.64 8.63 0.57
CA LEU A 160 0.96 9.90 1.26
C LEU A 160 -0.24 10.42 2.06
N THR A 161 -1.44 10.26 1.50
CA THR A 161 -2.67 10.82 2.07
C THR A 161 -3.20 10.04 3.28
N GLN A 162 -3.22 8.71 3.20
CA GLN A 162 -3.82 7.84 4.22
C GLN A 162 -2.78 7.02 5.00
N HIS A 163 -1.52 7.02 4.56
CA HIS A 163 -0.46 6.19 5.12
C HIS A 163 -0.78 4.69 5.12
N ASP A 164 -1.57 4.24 4.14
CA ASP A 164 -1.89 2.82 3.96
C ASP A 164 -0.72 2.09 3.32
N LEU A 165 -0.45 0.86 3.79
CA LEU A 165 0.62 0.03 3.26
C LEU A 165 0.28 -0.47 1.86
N ILE A 166 1.12 -0.12 0.88
CA ILE A 166 1.06 -0.59 -0.50
C ILE A 166 1.86 -1.88 -0.65
N GLN A 167 3.14 -1.84 -0.26
CA GLN A 167 4.07 -2.96 -0.37
C GLN A 167 5.23 -2.81 0.62
N TYR A 168 5.91 -3.90 0.95
CA TYR A 168 7.17 -3.85 1.69
C TYR A 168 8.13 -4.92 1.20
N TRP A 169 9.42 -4.66 1.35
CA TRP A 169 10.52 -5.53 0.90
C TRP A 169 11.64 -5.50 1.93
N GLY A 170 11.85 -6.61 2.64
CA GLY A 170 13.02 -6.77 3.48
C GLY A 170 14.26 -7.06 2.62
N TYR A 171 15.38 -6.42 2.94
CA TYR A 171 16.66 -6.80 2.33
C TYR A 171 17.02 -8.22 2.81
N ARG A 172 17.51 -9.07 1.89
CA ARG A 172 17.88 -10.46 2.20
C ARG A 172 19.39 -10.61 2.35
#